data_AF-A0A8F5BZH3-F1
#
_entry.id   AF-A0A8F5BZH3-F1
#
_cell.length_a   1.000
_cell.length_b   1.000
_cell.length_c   1.000
_cell.angle_alpha   90.00
_cell.angle_beta   90.00
_cell.angle_gamma   90.00
#
_symmetry.space_group_name_H-M   'P 1'
#
loop_
_entity.id
_entity.type
_entity.pdbx_description
1 polymer ?
#
loop_
_entity_poly.entity_id
_entity_poly.type
_entity_poly.pdbx_seq_one_letter_code
_entity_poly.pdbx_strand_id
1 'polypeptide(L)'
;MIKPKSPRIARELYESLELDSPKDPKERPTHKPINLTLDTVKSIFNNIEELGAKAFFLILAETGLRVWEVLNLRVDQIDFNKR
;
A
#
# COMPACT_ATOMS: atom_id res chain seq x y z
N MET A 1 -12.18 -0.82 29.63
CA MET A 1 -13.30 -0.49 28.72
C MET A 1 -13.56 1.01 28.82
N ILE A 2 -13.07 1.80 27.87
CA ILE A 2 -13.18 3.28 27.90
C ILE A 2 -14.60 3.63 27.46
N LYS A 3 -15.44 4.12 28.39
CA LYS A 3 -16.78 4.61 28.05
C LYS A 3 -16.66 6.03 27.44
N PRO A 4 -17.29 6.31 26.30
CA PRO A 4 -17.26 7.66 25.74
C PRO A 4 -17.97 8.64 26.68
N LYS A 5 -17.34 9.79 26.97
CA LYS A 5 -17.88 10.84 27.86
C LYS A 5 -19.23 11.39 27.39
N SER A 6 -19.47 11.37 26.07
CA SER A 6 -20.77 11.69 25.47
C SER A 6 -21.08 10.67 24.37
N PRO A 7 -22.09 9.81 24.56
CA PRO A 7 -22.46 8.80 23.55
C PRO A 7 -22.96 9.44 22.25
N ARG A 8 -23.51 10.65 22.33
CA ARG A 8 -23.98 11.40 21.18
C ARG A 8 -22.83 11.89 20.30
N ILE A 9 -21.79 12.47 20.90
CA ILE A 9 -20.60 12.92 20.17
C ILE A 9 -19.84 11.73 19.58
N ALA A 10 -19.73 10.63 20.32
CA ALA A 10 -19.10 9.41 19.80
C ALA A 10 -19.82 8.87 18.56
N ARG A 11 -21.16 8.95 18.55
CA ARG A 11 -21.99 8.56 17.42
C ARG A 11 -21.85 9.53 16.24
N GLU A 12 -21.91 10.83 16.47
CA GLU A 12 -21.72 11.85 15.43
C GLU A 12 -20.33 11.74 14.78
N LEU A 13 -19.28 11.51 15.57
CA LEU A 13 -17.92 11.26 15.05
C LEU A 13 -17.83 9.96 14.26
N TYR A 14 -18.42 8.87 14.75
CA TYR A 14 -18.46 7.59 14.05
C TYR A 14 -19.17 7.70 12.70
N GLU A 15 -20.35 8.34 12.68
CA GLU A 15 -21.11 8.60 11.46
C GLU A 15 -20.34 9.50 10.48
N SER A 16 -19.57 10.49 10.96
CA SER A 16 -18.75 11.35 10.11
C SER A 16 -17.57 10.63 9.43
N LEU A 17 -17.02 9.61 10.08
CA LEU A 17 -15.91 8.80 9.56
C LEU A 17 -16.39 7.66 8.65
N GLU A 18 -17.63 7.21 8.82
CA GLU A 18 -18.28 6.23 7.94
C GLU A 18 -18.79 6.82 6.62
N LEU A 19 -18.85 8.15 6.45
CA LEU A 19 -19.38 8.77 5.21
C LEU A 19 -18.58 8.42 3.95
N ASP A 20 -17.31 8.02 4.10
CA ASP A 20 -16.47 7.54 2.98
C ASP A 20 -16.34 6.01 2.94
N SER A 21 -16.94 5.29 3.89
CA SER A 21 -16.90 3.82 3.96
C SER A 21 -18.26 3.25 3.53
N PRO A 22 -18.37 2.65 2.33
CA PRO A 22 -19.65 2.16 1.83
C PRO A 22 -20.20 1.04 2.71
N LYS A 23 -21.46 1.22 3.14
CA LYS A 23 -22.19 0.33 4.06
C LYS A 23 -22.62 -0.97 3.38
N ASP A 24 -22.75 -0.97 2.06
CA ASP A 24 -23.00 -2.15 1.26
C ASP A 24 -21.69 -2.69 0.66
N PRO A 25 -21.40 -4.01 0.75
CA PRO A 25 -20.24 -4.60 0.09
C PRO A 25 -20.27 -4.47 -1.45
N LYS A 26 -21.42 -4.06 -2.03
CA LYS A 26 -21.62 -3.78 -3.45
C LYS A 26 -21.29 -2.33 -3.85
N GLU A 27 -21.18 -1.41 -2.88
CA GLU A 27 -20.90 0.02 -3.09
C GLU A 27 -19.44 0.37 -2.78
N ARG A 28 -18.55 -0.62 -2.64
CA ARG A 28 -17.11 -0.36 -2.59
C ARG A 28 -16.76 0.44 -3.84
N PRO A 29 -16.11 1.63 -3.72
CA PRO A 29 -15.65 2.35 -4.89
C PRO A 29 -14.87 1.34 -5.74
N THR A 30 -15.37 1.08 -6.94
CA THR A 30 -14.73 0.21 -7.92
C THR A 30 -13.55 0.97 -8.52
N HIS A 31 -12.66 1.48 -7.65
CA HIS A 31 -11.37 1.96 -8.08
C HIS A 31 -10.59 0.75 -8.55
N LYS A 32 -10.68 0.48 -9.86
CA LYS A 32 -9.80 -0.46 -10.51
C LYS A 32 -8.41 0.17 -10.46
N PRO A 33 -7.42 -0.50 -9.86
CA PRO A 33 -6.06 0.02 -9.86
C PRO A 33 -5.64 0.25 -11.32
N ILE A 34 -5.00 1.40 -11.56
CA ILE A 34 -4.44 1.70 -12.87
C ILE A 34 -3.31 0.70 -13.10
N ASN A 35 -3.43 -0.12 -14.14
CA ASN A 35 -2.36 -1.01 -14.55
C ASN A 35 -1.24 -0.17 -15.17
N LEU A 36 -0.07 -0.15 -14.54
CA LEU A 36 1.10 0.53 -15.07
C LEU A 36 1.65 -0.23 -16.27
N THR A 37 2.08 0.51 -17.31
CA THR A 37 2.80 -0.07 -18.44
C THR A 37 4.27 -0.26 -18.11
N LEU A 38 4.92 -1.23 -18.76
CA LEU A 38 6.35 -1.51 -18.56
C LEU A 38 7.23 -0.27 -18.80
N ASP A 39 6.88 0.55 -19.81
CA ASP A 39 7.61 1.77 -20.13
C ASP A 39 7.53 2.80 -18.99
N THR A 40 6.38 2.86 -18.31
CA THR A 40 6.20 3.72 -17.13
C THR A 40 7.08 3.26 -15.98
N VAL A 41 7.13 1.95 -15.70
CA VAL A 41 7.98 1.37 -14.65
C VAL A 41 9.46 1.62 -14.93
N LYS A 42 9.90 1.42 -16.18
CA LYS A 42 11.28 1.71 -16.61
C LYS A 42 11.62 3.19 -16.47
N SER A 43 10.70 4.08 -16.87
CA SER A 43 10.89 5.52 -16.70
C SER A 43 11.06 5.90 -15.24
N ILE A 44 10.20 5.39 -14.34
CA ILE A 44 10.32 5.65 -12.89
C ILE A 44 11.66 5.14 -12.37
N PHE A 45 12.04 3.89 -12.67
CA PHE A 45 13.29 3.30 -12.21
C PHE A 45 14.52 4.11 -12.64
N ASN A 46 14.54 4.59 -13.89
CA ASN A 46 15.65 5.36 -14.43
C ASN A 46 15.79 6.75 -13.78
N ASN A 47 14.69 7.33 -13.29
CA ASN A 47 14.69 8.63 -12.63
C ASN A 47 15.08 8.58 -11.15
N ILE A 48 15.20 7.40 -10.53
CA ILE A 48 15.63 7.28 -9.14
C ILE A 48 17.16 7.39 -9.06
N GLU A 49 17.65 8.40 -8.35
CA GLU A 49 19.10 8.65 -8.18
C GLU A 49 19.72 7.80 -7.07
N GLU A 50 19.03 7.66 -5.94
CA GLU A 50 19.54 6.97 -4.76
C GLU A 50 19.49 5.45 -4.95
N LEU A 51 20.60 4.76 -4.64
CA LEU A 51 20.77 3.34 -4.93
C LEU A 51 19.81 2.46 -4.11
N GLY A 52 19.62 2.77 -2.83
CA GLY A 52 18.69 2.08 -1.95
C GLY A 52 17.25 2.17 -2.43
N ALA A 53 16.79 3.36 -2.81
CA ALA A 53 15.47 3.62 -3.37
C ALA A 53 15.28 2.92 -4.72
N LYS A 54 16.33 2.88 -5.54
CA LYS A 54 16.32 2.18 -6.83
C LYS A 54 16.20 0.67 -6.64
N ALA A 55 16.95 0.09 -5.72
CA ALA A 55 16.85 -1.33 -5.37
C ALA A 55 15.49 -1.68 -4.74
N PHE A 56 15.00 -0.83 -3.84
CA PHE A 56 13.69 -0.97 -3.22
C PHE A 56 12.56 -0.99 -4.25
N PHE A 57 12.58 -0.03 -5.19
CA PHE A 57 11.60 0.03 -6.27
C PHE A 57 11.67 -1.20 -7.19
N LEU A 58 12.88 -1.68 -7.49
CA LEU A 58 13.08 -2.87 -8.32
C LEU A 58 12.48 -4.13 -7.66
N ILE A 59 12.74 -4.34 -6.37
CA ILE A 59 12.21 -5.49 -5.63
C ILE A 59 10.68 -5.44 -5.62
N LEU A 60 10.08 -4.27 -5.38
CA LEU A 60 8.63 -4.09 -5.44
C LEU A 60 8.05 -4.45 -6.82
N ALA A 61 8.68 -3.95 -7.89
CA ALA A 61 8.20 -4.13 -9.25
C ALA A 61 8.29 -5.60 -9.73
N GLU A 62 9.36 -6.31 -9.38
CA GLU A 62 9.61 -7.69 -9.82
C GLU A 62 8.83 -8.73 -9.00
N THR A 63 8.72 -8.52 -7.68
CA THR A 63 8.12 -9.53 -6.79
C THR A 63 6.64 -9.31 -6.52
N GLY A 64 6.13 -8.09 -6.73
CA GLY A 64 4.77 -7.72 -6.36
C GLY A 64 4.50 -7.73 -4.86
N LEU A 65 5.55 -7.76 -4.03
CA LEU A 65 5.44 -7.67 -2.58
C LEU A 65 4.86 -6.32 -2.15
N ARG A 66 4.19 -6.30 -1.00
CA ARG A 66 3.70 -5.08 -0.39
C ARG A 66 4.87 -4.29 0.19
N VAL A 67 4.69 -2.96 0.27
CA VAL A 67 5.67 -2.03 0.84
C VAL A 67 6.22 -2.51 2.19
N TRP A 68 5.34 -2.94 3.10
CA TRP A 68 5.76 -3.39 4.43
C TRP A 68 6.60 -4.69 4.39
N GLU A 69 6.34 -5.58 3.42
CA GLU A 69 7.03 -6.86 3.27
C GLU A 69 8.45 -6.61 2.77
N VAL A 70 8.63 -5.70 1.82
CA VAL A 70 9.96 -5.31 1.32
C VAL A 70 10.77 -4.59 2.40
N LEU A 71 10.15 -3.73 3.20
CA LEU A 71 10.85 -3.03 4.30
C LEU A 71 11.32 -3.99 5.41
N ASN A 72 10.63 -5.11 5.60
CA ASN A 72 11.01 -6.15 6.58
C ASN A 72 11.79 -7.31 5.95
N LEU A 73 12.13 -7.21 4.66
CA LEU A 73 12.89 -8.24 3.95
C LEU A 73 14.30 -8.31 4.52
N ARG A 74 14.70 -9.49 4.97
CA ARG A 74 16.06 -9.73 5.47
C ARG A 74 16.94 -10.38 4.41
N VAL A 75 18.23 -10.09 4.46
CA VAL A 75 19.21 -10.56 3.46
C VAL A 75 19.32 -12.09 3.43
N ASP A 76 19.13 -12.76 4.56
CA ASP A 76 19.11 -14.22 4.68
C ASP A 76 17.93 -14.89 3.95
N GLN A 77 16.89 -14.13 3.61
CA GLN A 77 15.72 -14.62 2.88
C GLN A 77 15.87 -14.49 1.36
N ILE A 78 16.96 -13.87 0.88
CA ILE A 78 17.21 -13.67 -0.55
C ILE A 78 18.14 -14.78 -1.04
N ASP A 79 17.62 -15.67 -1.90
CA ASP A 79 18.43 -16.70 -2.54
C ASP A 79 19.13 -16.14 -3.78
N PHE A 80 20.43 -15.91 -3.67
CA PHE A 80 21.26 -15.43 -4.78
C PHE A 80 21.77 -16.55 -5.71
N ASN A 81 21.47 -17.82 -5.41
CA ASN A 81 22.02 -18.96 -6.14
C ASN A 81 21.20 -19.31 -7.39
N LYS A 82 19.97 -18.82 -7.49
CA LYS A 82 19.14 -18.93 -8.69
C LYS A 82 19.29 -17.66 -9.52
N ARG A 83 20.30 -17.63 -10.38
CA ARG A 83 20.45 -16.63 -11.45
C ARG A 83 20.03 -17.22 -12.78
#